data_AF-G9KYJ9-F1
#
_entry.id   AF-G9KYJ9-F1
#
_cell.length_a   1.000
_cell.length_b   1.000
_cell.length_c   1.000
_cell.angle_alpha   90.00
_cell.angle_beta   90.00
_cell.angle_gamma   90.00
#
_symmetry.space_group_name_H-M   'P 1'
#
loop_
_entity.id
_entity.type
_entity.pdbx_description
1 polymer ?
#
loop_
_entity_poly.entity_id
_entity_poly.type
_entity_poly.pdbx_seq_one_letter_code
_entity_poly.pdbx_strand_id
1 'polypeptide(L)'
;DVLKRLEECSEIKGAQEETIMGCLEGEEGHSAFQRILDKVRDESLDVQTVVSLLRLCQDSNPAVKRALLDGKVKGVDAVRPEGSTEEEKTLSALLLEHKEDLIQGVTQLRPILEFLETATEEFLPDTEKRVIMNCCEGGTPKETMEKLLHRMSEDRTVTAESLVKLLQAVKPASPNLGLLLENLQRLATSQGTAVQASPDDYGTELLRRYHENLSEIFTDNQILLKMISHVKGLACGEREVMEKLVKRDSGSGGFSSLMSAVLEKQTLSAMAIWQVLLVAQETKTCPLNLLMEEIRREPGADAFFRAVANPESAALEAILRHRRLILEAIQQGTGVKGLTVEEELLAEALKEILSISSETASPEASLKVVLSRAMEKSVSAIEICHLLCTVHRSFPDLQPVMHELAHAGFLTQESGGRERWKVSTKCH
;
A
#
# COMPACT_ATOMS: atom_id res chain seq x y z
N ASP A 1 -19.10 46.16 -2.07
CA ASP A 1 -17.68 46.15 -2.47
C ASP A 1 -17.47 45.53 -3.84
N VAL A 2 -18.01 44.34 -4.11
CA VAL A 2 -17.91 43.67 -5.42
C VAL A 2 -18.57 44.48 -6.56
N LEU A 3 -19.76 45.04 -6.34
CA LEU A 3 -20.46 45.88 -7.32
C LEU A 3 -19.63 47.08 -7.78
N LYS A 4 -19.03 47.81 -6.83
CA LYS A 4 -18.18 48.97 -7.15
C LYS A 4 -16.93 48.59 -7.96
N ARG A 5 -16.32 47.44 -7.65
CA ARG A 5 -15.17 46.92 -8.42
C ARG A 5 -15.55 46.40 -9.80
N LEU A 6 -16.80 45.95 -9.97
CA LEU A 6 -17.35 45.53 -11.25
C LEU A 6 -17.57 46.73 -12.17
N GLU A 7 -18.17 47.83 -11.65
CA GLU A 7 -18.34 49.09 -12.38
C GLU A 7 -17.01 49.71 -12.83
N GLU A 8 -15.95 49.55 -12.03
CA GLU A 8 -14.59 50.04 -12.34
C GLU A 8 -13.80 49.06 -13.25
N CYS A 9 -14.33 47.87 -13.55
CA CYS A 9 -13.63 46.84 -14.33
C CYS A 9 -13.74 47.10 -15.83
N SER A 10 -12.61 47.07 -16.53
CA SER A 10 -12.61 47.21 -18.00
C SER A 10 -12.75 45.90 -18.77
N GLU A 11 -12.59 44.76 -18.08
CA GLU A 11 -12.60 43.41 -18.68
C GLU A 11 -14.02 42.83 -18.85
N ILE A 12 -14.97 43.26 -18.03
CA ILE A 12 -16.36 42.79 -18.04
C ILE A 12 -17.22 43.97 -18.49
N LYS A 13 -17.78 43.92 -19.71
CA LYS A 13 -18.56 45.02 -20.29
C LYS A 13 -19.79 44.54 -21.04
N GLY A 14 -20.78 45.43 -21.13
CA GLY A 14 -21.98 45.24 -21.96
C GLY A 14 -22.98 44.26 -21.34
N ALA A 15 -23.66 43.45 -22.16
CA ALA A 15 -24.77 42.60 -21.71
C ALA A 15 -24.39 41.61 -20.57
N GLN A 16 -23.12 41.21 -20.50
CA GLN A 16 -22.64 40.32 -19.43
C GLN A 16 -22.46 41.03 -18.09
N GLU A 17 -22.07 42.31 -18.11
CA GLU A 17 -21.95 43.16 -16.92
C GLU A 17 -23.33 43.42 -16.31
N GLU A 18 -24.32 43.79 -17.14
CA GLU A 18 -25.72 43.97 -16.73
C GLU A 18 -26.31 42.69 -16.13
N THR A 19 -26.00 41.54 -16.72
CA THR A 19 -26.46 40.22 -16.23
C THR A 19 -25.86 39.91 -14.86
N ILE A 20 -24.58 40.21 -14.63
CA ILE A 20 -23.93 40.02 -13.33
C ILE A 20 -24.49 41.00 -12.30
N MET A 21 -24.68 42.27 -12.64
CA MET A 21 -25.29 43.26 -11.75
C MET A 21 -26.68 42.82 -11.30
N GLY A 22 -27.54 42.38 -12.23
CA GLY A 22 -28.86 41.84 -11.88
C GLY A 22 -28.81 40.58 -10.99
N CYS A 23 -27.76 39.76 -11.09
CA CYS A 23 -27.54 38.64 -10.18
C CYS A 23 -27.04 39.05 -8.79
N LEU A 24 -26.44 40.24 -8.67
CA LEU A 24 -25.91 40.79 -7.43
C LEU A 24 -26.92 41.72 -6.71
N GLU A 25 -27.95 42.23 -7.40
CA GLU A 25 -29.00 43.12 -6.87
C GLU A 25 -30.07 42.41 -5.99
N GLY A 26 -29.70 41.42 -5.17
CA GLY A 26 -30.65 40.69 -4.29
C GLY A 26 -30.07 40.29 -2.93
N GLU A 27 -30.82 39.50 -2.14
CA GLU A 27 -30.43 39.07 -0.78
C GLU A 27 -29.07 38.36 -0.73
N GLU A 28 -28.30 38.63 0.32
CA GLU A 28 -26.84 38.47 0.35
C GLU A 28 -26.29 37.04 0.19
N GLY A 29 -25.06 36.99 -0.35
CA GLY A 29 -24.10 35.90 -0.18
C GLY A 29 -24.32 34.69 -1.09
N HIS A 30 -24.87 33.60 -0.54
CA HIS A 30 -24.96 32.32 -1.23
C HIS A 30 -25.98 32.32 -2.38
N SER A 31 -27.04 33.11 -2.26
CA SER A 31 -28.09 33.19 -3.28
C SER A 31 -27.61 33.87 -4.57
N ALA A 32 -26.68 34.82 -4.46
CA ALA A 32 -26.14 35.56 -5.59
C ALA A 32 -25.19 34.68 -6.42
N PHE A 33 -24.36 33.88 -5.76
CA PHE A 33 -23.46 32.96 -6.44
C PHE A 33 -24.23 31.85 -7.17
N GLN A 34 -25.28 31.31 -6.55
CA GLN A 34 -26.14 30.32 -7.22
C GLN A 34 -26.81 30.91 -8.47
N ARG A 35 -27.35 32.14 -8.39
CA ARG A 35 -27.93 32.83 -9.56
C ARG A 35 -26.92 33.02 -10.70
N ILE A 36 -25.67 33.35 -10.38
CA ILE A 36 -24.59 33.45 -11.38
C ILE A 36 -24.32 32.09 -12.03
N LEU A 37 -24.24 31.01 -11.23
CA LEU A 37 -24.04 29.66 -11.76
C LEU A 37 -25.19 29.19 -12.64
N ASP A 38 -26.43 29.51 -12.28
CA ASP A 38 -27.60 29.19 -13.08
C ASP A 38 -27.56 29.93 -14.42
N LYS A 39 -27.10 31.19 -14.45
CA LYS A 39 -26.89 31.94 -15.71
C LYS A 39 -25.79 31.39 -16.60
N VAL A 40 -24.74 30.77 -16.02
CA VAL A 40 -23.73 30.03 -16.79
C VAL A 40 -24.32 28.73 -17.35
N ARG A 41 -25.15 28.02 -16.58
CA ARG A 41 -25.82 26.79 -17.04
C ARG A 41 -26.80 27.07 -18.17
N ASP A 42 -27.45 28.22 -18.15
CA ASP A 42 -28.37 28.69 -19.19
C ASP A 42 -27.65 29.37 -20.38
N GLU A 43 -26.32 29.29 -20.44
CA GLU A 43 -25.45 29.89 -21.48
C GLU A 43 -25.57 31.42 -21.66
N SER A 44 -26.30 32.08 -20.76
CA SER A 44 -26.52 33.53 -20.76
C SER A 44 -25.34 34.33 -20.19
N LEU A 45 -24.41 33.65 -19.50
CA LEU A 45 -23.22 34.25 -18.93
C LEU A 45 -21.99 33.37 -19.23
N ASP A 46 -20.95 33.98 -19.78
CA ASP A 46 -19.72 33.27 -20.15
C ASP A 46 -18.88 32.88 -18.92
N VAL A 47 -18.29 31.69 -18.99
CA VAL A 47 -17.47 31.12 -17.90
C VAL A 47 -16.25 32.01 -17.63
N GLN A 48 -15.62 32.57 -18.67
CA GLN A 48 -14.46 33.43 -18.52
C GLN A 48 -14.81 34.73 -17.80
N THR A 49 -16.02 35.26 -18.04
CA THR A 49 -16.53 36.44 -17.35
C THR A 49 -16.73 36.19 -15.85
N VAL A 50 -17.22 35.00 -15.47
CA VAL A 50 -17.31 34.61 -14.05
C VAL A 50 -15.93 34.45 -13.42
N VAL A 51 -14.95 33.91 -14.14
CA VAL A 51 -13.56 33.83 -13.66
C VAL A 51 -12.93 35.22 -13.48
N SER A 52 -13.22 36.17 -14.38
CA SER A 52 -12.80 37.57 -14.22
C SER A 52 -13.47 38.25 -13.03
N LEU A 53 -14.75 37.97 -12.76
CA LEU A 53 -15.45 38.45 -11.55
C LEU A 53 -14.79 37.90 -10.28
N LEU A 54 -14.48 36.59 -10.25
CA LEU A 54 -13.79 35.97 -9.12
C LEU A 54 -12.40 36.57 -8.91
N ARG A 55 -11.68 36.92 -9.98
CA ARG A 55 -10.39 37.63 -9.89
C ARG A 55 -10.54 39.00 -9.21
N LEU A 56 -11.61 39.75 -9.47
CA LEU A 56 -11.88 41.01 -8.76
C LEU A 56 -12.12 40.82 -7.26
N CYS A 57 -12.63 39.65 -6.86
CA CYS A 57 -12.91 39.30 -5.47
C CYS A 57 -11.74 38.64 -4.74
N GLN A 58 -10.65 38.28 -5.43
CA GLN A 58 -9.56 37.48 -4.87
C GLN A 58 -8.87 38.14 -3.67
N ASP A 59 -8.73 39.46 -3.67
CA ASP A 59 -8.03 40.17 -2.59
C ASP A 59 -8.90 40.32 -1.34
N SER A 60 -10.22 40.28 -1.51
CA SER A 60 -11.18 40.36 -0.41
C SER A 60 -11.60 38.97 0.11
N ASN A 61 -11.37 37.89 -0.65
CA ASN A 61 -11.70 36.52 -0.24
C ASN A 61 -10.52 35.55 -0.48
N PRO A 62 -9.82 35.11 0.59
CA PRO A 62 -8.65 34.24 0.48
C PRO A 62 -8.98 32.84 -0.07
N ALA A 63 -10.23 32.37 0.05
CA ALA A 63 -10.64 31.10 -0.55
C ALA A 63 -10.73 31.20 -2.08
N VAL A 64 -11.22 32.32 -2.60
CA VAL A 64 -11.25 32.60 -4.05
C VAL A 64 -9.84 32.76 -4.61
N LYS A 65 -8.96 33.45 -3.88
CA LYS A 65 -7.54 33.54 -4.24
C LYS A 65 -6.88 32.17 -4.34
N ARG A 66 -7.15 31.28 -3.38
CA ARG A 66 -6.62 29.90 -3.41
C ARG A 66 -7.19 29.11 -4.58
N ALA A 67 -8.51 29.17 -4.82
CA ALA A 67 -9.15 28.45 -5.93
C ALA A 67 -8.69 28.94 -7.32
N LEU A 68 -8.46 30.25 -7.48
CA LEU A 68 -7.94 30.81 -8.73
C LEU A 68 -6.46 30.48 -8.95
N LEU A 69 -5.65 30.44 -7.88
CA LEU A 69 -4.25 30.01 -7.97
C LEU A 69 -4.14 28.53 -8.31
N ASP A 70 -5.02 27.69 -7.74
CA ASP A 70 -5.10 26.26 -8.03
C ASP A 70 -5.56 26.01 -9.49
N GLY A 71 -6.48 26.84 -10.00
CA GLY A 71 -6.93 26.78 -11.39
C GLY A 71 -5.93 27.34 -12.43
N LYS A 72 -4.98 28.19 -12.03
CA LYS A 72 -4.03 28.84 -12.97
C LYS A 72 -2.89 27.91 -13.43
N VAL A 73 -2.85 26.68 -12.95
CA VAL A 73 -1.83 25.67 -13.32
C VAL A 73 -2.26 24.82 -14.52
N LYS A 74 -3.48 24.96 -15.05
CA LYS A 74 -3.90 24.24 -16.27
C LYS A 74 -3.78 25.10 -17.52
N GLY A 75 -2.54 25.26 -17.99
CA GLY A 75 -2.21 25.85 -19.28
C GLY A 75 -0.79 25.49 -19.71
N VAL A 76 -0.69 24.38 -20.46
CA VAL A 76 0.48 23.89 -21.22
C VAL A 76 1.66 23.35 -20.40
N ASP A 77 1.93 22.05 -20.59
CA ASP A 77 3.10 21.25 -20.21
C ASP A 77 3.57 21.25 -18.74
N ALA A 78 3.04 20.29 -17.98
CA ALA A 78 3.83 19.24 -17.31
C ALA A 78 2.91 18.50 -16.33
N VAL A 79 2.69 17.21 -16.57
CA VAL A 79 2.12 16.32 -15.56
C VAL A 79 3.15 16.16 -14.45
N ARG A 80 2.92 16.83 -13.32
CA ARG A 80 3.45 16.45 -12.01
C ARG A 80 2.27 16.37 -11.04
N PRO A 81 2.03 15.22 -10.40
CA PRO A 81 1.07 15.11 -9.32
C PRO A 81 1.72 15.61 -8.03
N GLU A 82 1.06 16.47 -7.29
CA GLU A 82 1.36 16.65 -5.87
C GLU A 82 0.07 16.43 -5.08
N GLY A 83 0.14 15.41 -4.21
CA GLY A 83 -0.93 14.98 -3.35
C GLY A 83 -0.78 13.54 -2.84
N SER A 84 0.44 13.04 -2.60
CA SER A 84 0.67 11.77 -1.89
C SER A 84 1.84 11.91 -0.90
N THR A 85 1.50 12.15 0.37
CA THR A 85 2.39 11.88 1.50
C THR A 85 2.19 10.42 1.92
N GLU A 86 2.69 9.54 1.07
CA GLU A 86 3.17 8.19 1.31
C GLU A 86 4.32 8.11 0.31
N GLU A 87 5.55 7.74 0.71
CA GLU A 87 6.72 7.77 -0.19
C GLU A 87 6.52 6.88 -1.43
N GLU A 88 5.89 7.45 -2.45
CA GLU A 88 5.88 6.96 -3.80
C GLU A 88 7.29 7.18 -4.34
N LYS A 89 8.19 6.23 -4.03
CA LYS A 89 9.58 6.26 -4.47
C LYS A 89 9.62 6.31 -6.00
N THR A 90 9.72 7.53 -6.54
CA THR A 90 9.93 7.75 -7.98
C THR A 90 11.09 6.87 -8.48
N LEU A 91 11.02 6.38 -9.72
CA LEU A 91 12.07 5.52 -10.32
C LEU A 91 13.49 6.06 -10.11
N SER A 92 13.66 7.38 -10.15
CA SER A 92 14.91 8.06 -9.84
C SER A 92 15.39 7.83 -8.40
N ALA A 93 14.49 7.85 -7.42
CA ALA A 93 14.80 7.59 -6.01
C ALA A 93 15.21 6.13 -5.78
N LEU A 94 14.50 5.17 -6.40
CA LEU A 94 14.85 3.75 -6.34
C LEU A 94 16.24 3.46 -6.96
N LEU A 95 16.55 4.08 -8.10
CA LEU A 95 17.87 3.94 -8.73
C LEU A 95 18.99 4.53 -7.87
N LEU A 96 18.73 5.63 -7.16
CA LEU A 96 19.72 6.25 -6.26
C LEU A 96 19.91 5.46 -4.96
N GLU A 97 18.86 4.85 -4.43
CA GLU A 97 18.92 3.96 -3.26
C GLU A 97 19.79 2.73 -3.54
N HIS A 98 19.70 2.17 -4.74
CA HIS A 98 20.48 1.02 -5.19
C HIS A 98 21.75 1.38 -5.98
N LYS A 99 22.30 2.58 -5.78
CA LYS A 99 23.45 3.09 -6.57
C LYS A 99 24.70 2.19 -6.50
N GLU A 100 25.04 1.64 -5.33
CA GLU A 100 26.25 0.85 -5.14
C GLU A 100 26.11 -0.51 -5.84
N ASP A 101 24.92 -1.10 -5.77
CA ASP A 101 24.59 -2.36 -6.43
C ASP A 101 24.55 -2.19 -7.96
N LEU A 102 24.08 -1.02 -8.46
CA LEU A 102 24.13 -0.67 -9.88
C LEU A 102 25.56 -0.48 -10.38
N ILE A 103 26.40 0.21 -9.60
CA ILE A 103 27.83 0.39 -9.87
C ILE A 103 28.54 -0.96 -9.95
N GLN A 104 28.20 -1.88 -9.04
CA GLN A 104 28.77 -3.23 -9.01
C GLN A 104 28.20 -4.16 -10.09
N GLY A 105 26.95 -3.94 -10.49
CA GLY A 105 26.24 -4.73 -11.51
C GLY A 105 26.73 -4.47 -12.94
N VAL A 106 27.29 -3.28 -13.22
CA VAL A 106 27.88 -2.96 -14.52
C VAL A 106 29.39 -3.18 -14.49
N THR A 107 29.81 -4.36 -14.94
CA THR A 107 31.24 -4.74 -14.94
C THR A 107 31.97 -4.39 -16.24
N GLN A 108 31.25 -4.13 -17.34
CA GLN A 108 31.82 -3.82 -18.66
C GLN A 108 31.04 -2.72 -19.37
N LEU A 109 31.76 -1.80 -20.02
CA LEU A 109 31.17 -0.71 -20.81
C LEU A 109 30.90 -1.07 -22.27
N ARG A 110 31.58 -2.09 -22.79
CA ARG A 110 31.47 -2.52 -24.19
C ARG A 110 30.03 -2.88 -24.59
N PRO A 111 29.25 -3.62 -23.80
CA PRO A 111 27.84 -3.92 -24.12
C PRO A 111 26.96 -2.66 -24.17
N ILE A 112 27.27 -1.65 -23.36
CA ILE A 112 26.55 -0.36 -23.35
C ILE A 112 26.84 0.40 -24.65
N LEU A 113 28.11 0.47 -25.07
CA LEU A 113 28.51 1.15 -26.30
C LEU A 113 27.94 0.46 -27.55
N GLU A 114 28.03 -0.87 -27.64
CA GLU A 114 27.46 -1.65 -28.76
C GLU A 114 25.94 -1.48 -28.84
N PHE A 115 25.27 -1.39 -27.69
CA PHE A 115 23.84 -1.09 -27.64
C PHE A 115 23.54 0.34 -28.12
N LEU A 116 24.27 1.34 -27.64
CA LEU A 116 24.07 2.74 -28.04
C LEU A 116 24.34 2.94 -29.54
N GLU A 117 25.35 2.30 -30.12
CA GLU A 117 25.62 2.39 -31.57
C GLU A 117 24.47 1.84 -32.41
N THR A 118 23.75 0.82 -31.92
CA THR A 118 22.68 0.13 -32.65
C THR A 118 21.26 0.60 -32.29
N ALA A 119 21.09 1.30 -31.17
CA ALA A 119 19.79 1.79 -30.71
C ALA A 119 19.22 2.89 -31.64
N THR A 120 17.98 2.72 -32.05
CA THR A 120 17.19 3.71 -32.81
C THR A 120 16.64 4.80 -31.90
N GLU A 121 16.28 5.96 -32.48
CA GLU A 121 15.66 7.08 -31.74
C GLU A 121 14.37 6.69 -31.00
N GLU A 122 13.66 5.67 -31.49
CA GLU A 122 12.46 5.13 -30.86
C GLU A 122 12.74 4.49 -29.48
N PHE A 123 13.98 4.04 -29.24
CA PHE A 123 14.37 3.38 -27.99
C PHE A 123 14.99 4.35 -26.98
N LEU A 124 15.84 5.27 -27.45
CA LEU A 124 16.45 6.33 -26.65
C LEU A 124 16.47 7.64 -27.46
N PRO A 125 16.05 8.78 -26.89
CA PRO A 125 16.16 10.07 -27.57
C PRO A 125 17.60 10.40 -27.96
N ASP A 126 17.83 10.91 -29.17
CA ASP A 126 19.16 11.24 -29.70
C ASP A 126 19.95 12.27 -28.87
N THR A 127 19.23 13.10 -28.11
CA THR A 127 19.80 14.01 -27.12
C THR A 127 20.36 13.25 -25.91
N GLU A 128 19.58 12.34 -25.32
CA GLU A 128 20.00 11.53 -24.18
C GLU A 128 21.08 10.51 -24.57
N LYS A 129 20.94 9.88 -25.74
CA LYS A 129 21.93 8.96 -26.32
C LYS A 129 23.32 9.57 -26.41
N ARG A 130 23.44 10.81 -26.90
CA ARG A 130 24.73 11.53 -26.97
C ARG A 130 25.31 11.83 -25.59
N VAL A 131 24.46 12.19 -24.62
CA VAL A 131 24.88 12.43 -23.23
C VAL A 131 25.38 11.14 -22.58
N ILE A 132 24.70 10.01 -22.81
CA ILE A 132 25.10 8.70 -22.29
C ILE A 132 26.43 8.25 -22.93
N MET A 133 26.61 8.41 -24.24
CA MET A 133 27.88 8.09 -24.90
C MET A 133 29.04 8.92 -24.34
N ASN A 134 28.84 10.22 -24.11
CA ASN A 134 29.84 11.09 -23.49
C ASN A 134 30.21 10.62 -22.07
N CYS A 135 29.23 10.10 -21.30
CA CYS A 135 29.51 9.50 -19.98
C CYS A 135 30.35 8.21 -20.06
N CYS A 136 30.31 7.50 -21.20
CA CYS A 136 31.08 6.28 -21.46
C CYS A 136 32.49 6.57 -22.00
N GLU A 137 32.81 7.79 -22.41
CA GLU A 137 34.12 8.14 -22.98
C GLU A 137 35.22 8.17 -21.90
N GLY A 138 36.22 7.31 -22.07
CA GLY A 138 37.49 7.36 -21.32
C GLY A 138 37.40 7.00 -19.83
N GLY A 139 36.26 6.51 -19.34
CA GLY A 139 36.03 6.15 -17.94
C GLY A 139 36.00 4.65 -17.66
N THR A 140 36.10 4.29 -16.39
CA THR A 140 35.81 2.93 -15.91
C THR A 140 34.30 2.69 -15.80
N PRO A 141 33.81 1.42 -15.81
CA PRO A 141 32.39 1.11 -15.64
C PRO A 141 31.75 1.78 -14.41
N LYS A 142 32.51 1.84 -13.31
CA LYS A 142 32.13 2.52 -12.07
C LYS A 142 31.93 4.03 -12.28
N GLU A 143 32.95 4.71 -12.82
CA GLU A 143 32.90 6.16 -13.03
C GLU A 143 31.81 6.55 -14.03
N THR A 144 31.56 5.73 -15.05
CA THR A 144 30.47 5.94 -16.00
C THR A 144 29.11 5.81 -15.33
N MET A 145 28.90 4.81 -14.46
CA MET A 145 27.64 4.66 -13.74
C MET A 145 27.39 5.83 -12.75
N GLU A 146 28.42 6.26 -12.04
CA GLU A 146 28.36 7.43 -11.16
C GLU A 146 27.99 8.70 -11.94
N LYS A 147 28.61 8.92 -13.11
CA LYS A 147 28.27 10.04 -14.01
C LYS A 147 26.83 9.94 -14.51
N LEU A 148 26.35 8.77 -14.92
CA LEU A 148 24.99 8.58 -15.41
C LEU A 148 23.94 8.84 -14.32
N LEU A 149 24.16 8.35 -13.10
CA LEU A 149 23.28 8.60 -11.97
C LEU A 149 23.25 10.08 -11.58
N HIS A 150 24.40 10.76 -11.61
CA HIS A 150 24.49 12.21 -11.38
C HIS A 150 23.80 13.04 -12.48
N ARG A 151 23.96 12.67 -13.76
CA ARG A 151 23.27 13.31 -14.90
C ARG A 151 21.75 13.15 -14.83
N MET A 152 21.28 12.05 -14.23
CA MET A 152 19.86 11.78 -13.98
C MET A 152 19.30 12.59 -12.81
N SER A 153 20.03 12.67 -11.70
CA SER A 153 19.55 13.28 -10.46
C SER A 153 19.69 14.81 -10.45
N GLU A 154 20.86 15.33 -10.81
CA GLU A 154 21.21 16.74 -10.66
C GLU A 154 20.99 17.52 -11.96
N ASP A 155 21.56 17.04 -13.07
CA ASP A 155 21.50 17.77 -14.34
C ASP A 155 20.21 17.53 -15.13
N ARG A 156 19.45 16.48 -14.78
CA ARG A 156 18.22 16.03 -15.46
C ARG A 156 18.35 15.94 -16.99
N THR A 157 19.55 15.58 -17.46
CA THR A 157 19.88 15.43 -18.88
C THR A 157 19.64 14.01 -19.40
N VAL A 158 19.49 13.04 -18.49
CA VAL A 158 19.12 11.65 -18.77
C VAL A 158 17.92 11.31 -17.90
N THR A 159 16.87 10.75 -18.46
CA THR A 159 15.69 10.35 -17.66
C THR A 159 15.92 9.02 -16.97
N ALA A 160 15.26 8.80 -15.83
CA ALA A 160 15.31 7.52 -15.12
C ALA A 160 14.77 6.36 -15.98
N GLU A 161 13.79 6.64 -16.83
CA GLU A 161 13.25 5.65 -17.78
C GLU A 161 14.28 5.25 -18.84
N SER A 162 14.98 6.21 -19.43
CA SER A 162 16.06 5.95 -20.39
C SER A 162 17.21 5.16 -19.77
N LEU A 163 17.58 5.47 -18.52
CA LEU A 163 18.62 4.73 -17.80
C LEU A 163 18.19 3.28 -17.52
N VAL A 164 16.94 3.06 -17.11
CA VAL A 164 16.40 1.70 -16.90
C VAL A 164 16.35 0.93 -18.22
N LYS A 165 15.92 1.54 -19.33
CA LYS A 165 15.92 0.91 -20.66
C LYS A 165 17.32 0.50 -21.09
N LEU A 166 18.33 1.36 -20.86
CA LEU A 166 19.73 1.05 -21.13
C LEU A 166 20.22 -0.14 -20.30
N LEU A 167 19.95 -0.13 -19.00
CA LEU A 167 20.36 -1.21 -18.09
C LEU A 167 19.66 -2.53 -18.44
N GLN A 168 18.37 -2.48 -18.82
CA GLN A 168 17.61 -3.64 -19.29
C GLN A 168 18.14 -4.21 -20.60
N ALA A 169 18.58 -3.36 -21.52
CA ALA A 169 19.19 -3.81 -22.77
C ALA A 169 20.54 -4.50 -22.55
N VAL A 170 21.25 -4.14 -21.48
CA VAL A 170 22.57 -4.67 -21.12
C VAL A 170 22.47 -5.87 -20.15
N LYS A 171 21.26 -6.17 -19.64
CA LYS A 171 20.93 -7.36 -18.85
C LYS A 171 21.59 -8.66 -19.33
N PRO A 172 21.55 -9.05 -20.63
CA PRO A 172 22.16 -10.32 -21.08
C PRO A 172 23.69 -10.34 -20.93
N ALA A 173 24.35 -9.20 -20.85
CA ALA A 173 25.79 -9.09 -20.67
C ALA A 173 26.23 -9.00 -19.19
N SER A 174 25.27 -8.85 -18.26
CA SER A 174 25.53 -8.66 -16.83
C SER A 174 24.49 -9.41 -15.96
N PRO A 175 24.75 -10.67 -15.54
CA PRO A 175 23.78 -11.49 -14.81
C PRO A 175 23.37 -10.91 -13.44
N ASN A 176 24.30 -10.26 -12.73
CA ASN A 176 24.02 -9.61 -11.44
C ASN A 176 23.10 -8.38 -11.60
N LEU A 177 23.20 -7.68 -12.73
CA LEU A 177 22.33 -6.55 -13.07
C LEU A 177 20.91 -7.03 -13.38
N GLY A 178 20.75 -8.22 -13.95
CA GLY A 178 19.45 -8.80 -14.28
C GLY A 178 18.55 -9.01 -13.06
N LEU A 179 19.10 -9.55 -11.97
CA LEU A 179 18.36 -9.76 -10.72
C LEU A 179 17.97 -8.42 -10.06
N LEU A 180 18.88 -7.45 -10.08
CA LEU A 180 18.63 -6.13 -9.54
C LEU A 180 17.56 -5.37 -10.32
N LEU A 181 17.59 -5.43 -11.66
CA LEU A 181 16.58 -4.80 -12.50
C LEU A 181 15.21 -5.46 -12.37
N GLU A 182 15.15 -6.78 -12.20
CA GLU A 182 13.89 -7.49 -11.92
C GLU A 182 13.30 -7.07 -10.56
N ASN A 183 14.15 -6.87 -9.55
CA ASN A 183 13.72 -6.37 -8.25
C ASN A 183 13.24 -4.90 -8.31
N LEU A 184 13.99 -4.03 -8.98
CA LEU A 184 13.62 -2.62 -9.19
C LEU A 184 12.35 -2.49 -10.02
N GLN A 185 12.20 -3.28 -11.09
CA GLN A 185 11.00 -3.27 -11.92
C GLN A 185 9.79 -3.81 -11.15
N ARG A 186 9.97 -4.82 -10.28
CA ARG A 186 8.93 -5.31 -9.36
C ARG A 186 8.51 -4.23 -8.37
N LEU A 187 9.45 -3.49 -7.78
CA LEU A 187 9.18 -2.37 -6.88
C LEU A 187 8.46 -1.22 -7.61
N ALA A 188 8.82 -0.94 -8.87
CA ALA A 188 8.17 0.08 -9.69
C ALA A 188 6.77 -0.34 -10.18
N THR A 189 6.57 -1.62 -10.53
CA THR A 189 5.26 -2.16 -10.95
C THR A 189 4.34 -2.45 -9.78
N SER A 190 4.86 -2.58 -8.55
CA SER A 190 4.04 -2.69 -7.33
C SER A 190 3.28 -1.41 -6.96
N GLN A 191 3.42 -0.32 -7.73
CA GLN A 191 2.68 0.93 -7.52
C GLN A 191 1.59 1.20 -8.58
N GLY A 192 1.44 0.37 -9.62
CA GLY A 192 0.49 0.60 -10.72
C GLY A 192 -0.91 -0.04 -10.56
N THR A 193 -1.06 -0.94 -9.60
CA THR A 193 -2.37 -1.52 -9.25
C THR A 193 -2.34 -1.78 -7.76
N ALA A 194 -3.16 -1.05 -7.01
CA ALA A 194 -3.39 -1.28 -5.60
C ALA A 194 -4.05 -2.65 -5.38
N VAL A 195 -3.26 -3.70 -5.47
CA VAL A 195 -3.45 -4.92 -4.69
C VAL A 195 -2.31 -4.88 -3.70
N GLN A 196 -2.55 -4.23 -2.55
CA GLN A 196 -1.57 -4.25 -1.46
C GLN A 196 -1.26 -5.73 -1.17
N ALA A 197 0.01 -6.11 -1.35
CA ALA A 197 0.47 -7.45 -1.05
C ALA A 197 0.08 -7.79 0.38
N SER A 198 -0.65 -8.89 0.54
CA SER A 198 -1.12 -9.28 1.86
C SER A 198 0.09 -9.57 2.77
N PRO A 199 -0.05 -9.47 4.10
CA PRO A 199 1.01 -9.87 5.02
C PRO A 199 1.51 -11.31 4.75
N ASP A 200 0.63 -12.18 4.24
CA ASP A 200 0.99 -13.54 3.87
C ASP A 200 1.82 -13.61 2.57
N ASP A 201 1.56 -12.75 1.58
CA ASP A 201 2.39 -12.61 0.38
C ASP A 201 3.80 -12.13 0.72
N TYR A 202 3.90 -11.14 1.62
CA TYR A 202 5.18 -10.67 2.15
C TYR A 202 5.92 -11.77 2.91
N GLY A 203 5.22 -12.48 3.81
CA GLY A 203 5.76 -13.62 4.54
C GLY A 203 6.23 -14.74 3.61
N THR A 204 5.51 -14.99 2.52
CA THR A 204 5.85 -16.00 1.50
C THR A 204 7.14 -15.63 0.78
N GLU A 205 7.34 -14.35 0.44
CA GLU A 205 8.57 -13.88 -0.19
C GLU A 205 9.78 -13.98 0.75
N LEU A 206 9.62 -13.63 2.03
CA LEU A 206 10.68 -13.83 3.02
C LEU A 206 11.03 -15.32 3.16
N LEU A 207 10.03 -16.20 3.22
CA LEU A 207 10.26 -17.65 3.28
C LEU A 207 11.02 -18.14 2.06
N ARG A 208 10.64 -17.69 0.86
CA ARG A 208 11.31 -18.03 -0.39
C ARG A 208 12.78 -17.59 -0.40
N ARG A 209 13.06 -16.37 0.09
CA ARG A 209 14.41 -15.80 0.14
C ARG A 209 15.32 -16.55 1.11
N TYR A 210 14.82 -16.88 2.29
CA TYR A 210 15.60 -17.49 3.37
C TYR A 210 15.42 -19.01 3.50
N HIS A 211 14.81 -19.67 2.50
CA HIS A 211 14.45 -21.09 2.61
C HIS A 211 15.66 -22.01 2.83
N GLU A 212 16.78 -21.75 2.16
CA GLU A 212 18.01 -22.56 2.28
C GLU A 212 18.57 -22.44 3.70
N ASN A 213 18.76 -21.21 4.18
CA ASN A 213 19.25 -20.93 5.53
C ASN A 213 18.34 -21.55 6.61
N LEU A 214 17.02 -21.42 6.45
CA LEU A 214 16.07 -22.01 7.40
C LEU A 214 16.13 -23.54 7.34
N SER A 215 16.25 -24.14 6.16
CA SER A 215 16.35 -25.61 6.01
C SER A 215 17.64 -26.18 6.63
N GLU A 216 18.74 -25.43 6.62
CA GLU A 216 19.98 -25.81 7.31
C GLU A 216 19.83 -25.80 8.84
N ILE A 217 19.02 -24.87 9.37
CA ILE A 217 18.76 -24.75 10.81
C ILE A 217 17.80 -25.86 11.28
N PHE A 218 16.75 -26.15 10.50
CA PHE A 218 15.68 -27.07 10.88
C PHE A 218 15.87 -28.48 10.28
N THR A 219 16.91 -29.17 10.75
CA THR A 219 17.22 -30.55 10.31
C THR A 219 16.57 -31.64 11.18
N ASP A 220 16.15 -31.31 12.41
CA ASP A 220 15.52 -32.26 13.35
C ASP A 220 14.00 -32.06 13.43
N ASN A 221 13.26 -33.04 12.91
CA ASN A 221 11.80 -33.05 12.91
C ASN A 221 11.20 -33.14 14.32
N GLN A 222 11.89 -33.71 15.31
CA GLN A 222 11.38 -33.75 16.69
C GLN A 222 11.42 -32.38 17.35
N ILE A 223 12.46 -31.59 17.07
CA ILE A 223 12.55 -30.20 17.51
C ILE A 223 11.42 -29.38 16.85
N LEU A 224 11.20 -29.57 15.55
CA LEU A 224 10.14 -28.89 14.80
C LEU A 224 8.74 -29.25 15.32
N LEU A 225 8.45 -30.54 15.57
CA LEU A 225 7.19 -30.98 16.17
C LEU A 225 6.98 -30.40 17.57
N LYS A 226 8.04 -30.35 18.37
CA LYS A 226 7.98 -29.70 19.68
C LYS A 226 7.63 -28.23 19.50
N MET A 227 8.28 -27.49 18.62
CA MET A 227 7.96 -26.07 18.38
C MET A 227 6.52 -25.87 17.92
N ILE A 228 6.02 -26.65 16.96
CA ILE A 228 4.63 -26.59 16.48
C ILE A 228 3.62 -26.75 17.63
N SER A 229 3.89 -27.65 18.58
CA SER A 229 3.02 -27.85 19.75
C SER A 229 3.01 -26.67 20.74
N HIS A 230 4.06 -25.84 20.75
CA HIS A 230 4.17 -24.68 21.65
C HIS A 230 3.60 -23.40 21.04
N VAL A 231 3.31 -23.37 19.73
CA VAL A 231 2.71 -22.18 19.10
C VAL A 231 1.27 -21.99 19.55
N LYS A 232 1.00 -20.82 20.14
CA LYS A 232 -0.34 -20.35 20.46
C LYS A 232 -0.81 -19.44 19.31
N GLY A 233 -1.98 -19.71 18.73
CA GLY A 233 -2.55 -18.86 17.69
C GLY A 233 -2.29 -19.26 16.22
N LEU A 234 -1.90 -20.51 15.95
CA LEU A 234 -1.99 -21.07 14.58
C LEU A 234 -3.45 -21.11 14.12
N ALA A 235 -3.72 -20.91 12.82
CA ALA A 235 -5.09 -21.00 12.32
C ALA A 235 -5.61 -22.45 12.35
N CYS A 236 -6.94 -22.58 12.26
CA CYS A 236 -7.63 -23.85 12.46
C CYS A 236 -7.22 -24.88 11.40
N GLY A 237 -6.73 -26.05 11.83
CA GLY A 237 -6.29 -27.11 10.92
C GLY A 237 -4.83 -26.98 10.48
N GLU A 238 -4.21 -25.82 10.60
CA GLU A 238 -2.80 -25.63 10.20
C GLU A 238 -1.88 -26.45 11.08
N ARG A 239 -2.11 -26.47 12.40
CA ARG A 239 -1.33 -27.30 13.33
C ARG A 239 -1.39 -28.77 12.92
N GLU A 240 -2.58 -29.31 12.66
CA GLU A 240 -2.75 -30.70 12.27
C GLU A 240 -2.11 -31.01 10.92
N VAL A 241 -2.17 -30.08 9.96
CA VAL A 241 -1.52 -30.21 8.65
C VAL A 241 0.00 -30.20 8.82
N MET A 242 0.54 -29.24 9.57
CA MET A 242 1.98 -29.12 9.86
C MET A 242 2.52 -30.37 10.56
N GLU A 243 1.84 -30.84 11.61
CA GLU A 243 2.24 -32.06 12.31
C GLU A 243 2.24 -33.28 11.39
N LYS A 244 1.22 -33.43 10.53
CA LYS A 244 1.14 -34.54 9.57
C LYS A 244 2.27 -34.49 8.55
N LEU A 245 2.58 -33.30 8.02
CA LEU A 245 3.66 -33.12 7.06
C LEU A 245 5.01 -33.48 7.67
N VAL A 246 5.30 -32.98 8.87
CA VAL A 246 6.56 -33.25 9.57
C VAL A 246 6.67 -34.70 10.04
N LYS A 247 5.57 -35.36 10.44
CA LYS A 247 5.55 -36.79 10.82
C LYS A 247 5.70 -37.73 9.61
N ARG A 248 5.24 -37.32 8.43
CA ARG A 248 5.28 -38.13 7.21
C ARG A 248 6.71 -38.33 6.70
N ASP A 249 7.56 -37.33 6.87
CA ASP A 249 8.97 -37.42 6.55
C ASP A 249 9.74 -37.94 7.77
N SER A 250 10.13 -39.21 7.77
CA SER A 250 10.88 -39.81 8.88
C SER A 250 12.37 -39.43 8.92
N GLY A 251 12.84 -38.52 8.05
CA GLY A 251 14.21 -38.00 7.98
C GLY A 251 14.26 -36.46 8.11
N SER A 252 15.38 -35.80 7.80
CA SER A 252 15.59 -34.35 7.97
C SER A 252 14.82 -33.43 7.00
N GLY A 253 13.78 -33.95 6.34
CA GLY A 253 13.00 -33.24 5.33
C GLY A 253 11.73 -32.54 5.85
N GLY A 254 11.42 -32.65 7.15
CA GLY A 254 10.14 -32.17 7.68
C GLY A 254 9.91 -30.68 7.44
N PHE A 255 10.94 -29.85 7.61
CA PHE A 255 10.86 -28.42 7.30
C PHE A 255 10.68 -28.15 5.80
N SER A 256 11.40 -28.86 4.93
CA SER A 256 11.24 -28.74 3.47
C SER A 256 9.82 -29.09 3.01
N SER A 257 9.16 -30.05 3.67
CA SER A 257 7.76 -30.39 3.43
C SER A 257 6.79 -29.27 3.85
N LEU A 258 7.10 -28.55 4.93
CA LEU A 258 6.35 -27.34 5.31
C LEU A 258 6.55 -26.22 4.27
N MET A 259 7.78 -26.02 3.79
CA MET A 259 8.09 -25.02 2.78
C MET A 259 7.38 -25.31 1.45
N SER A 260 7.38 -26.57 0.98
CA SER A 260 6.60 -26.99 -0.20
C SER A 260 5.09 -26.79 0.01
N ALA A 261 4.59 -27.02 1.23
CA ALA A 261 3.19 -26.82 1.56
C ALA A 261 2.73 -25.35 1.48
N VAL A 262 3.63 -24.39 1.72
CA VAL A 262 3.38 -22.95 1.53
C VAL A 262 3.65 -22.53 0.07
N LEU A 263 4.86 -22.78 -0.42
CA LEU A 263 5.34 -22.21 -1.69
C LEU A 263 4.73 -22.87 -2.93
N GLU A 264 4.38 -24.15 -2.88
CA GLU A 264 3.92 -24.92 -4.04
C GLU A 264 2.45 -25.33 -3.90
N LYS A 265 2.09 -25.90 -2.75
CA LYS A 265 0.77 -26.52 -2.55
C LYS A 265 -0.27 -25.55 -1.99
N GLN A 266 0.16 -24.41 -1.45
CA GLN A 266 -0.69 -23.40 -0.80
C GLN A 266 -1.68 -23.99 0.22
N THR A 267 -1.23 -25.03 0.92
CA THR A 267 -2.01 -25.74 1.96
C THR A 267 -1.79 -25.17 3.36
N LEU A 268 -0.76 -24.34 3.53
CA LEU A 268 -0.41 -23.65 4.77
C LEU A 268 -0.17 -22.17 4.44
N SER A 269 -0.53 -21.28 5.37
CA SER A 269 -0.15 -19.87 5.28
C SER A 269 1.35 -19.70 5.58
N ALA A 270 1.96 -18.67 5.01
CA ALA A 270 3.31 -18.29 5.39
C ALA A 270 3.34 -17.79 6.84
N MET A 271 2.28 -17.09 7.27
CA MET A 271 2.14 -16.61 8.65
C MET A 271 2.27 -17.74 9.69
N ALA A 272 1.68 -18.91 9.44
CA ALA A 272 1.80 -20.08 10.33
C ALA A 272 3.24 -20.56 10.50
N ILE A 273 4.03 -20.58 9.43
CA ILE A 273 5.45 -20.94 9.51
C ILE A 273 6.20 -19.90 10.32
N TRP A 274 5.96 -18.61 10.07
CA TRP A 274 6.61 -17.54 10.82
C TRP A 274 6.26 -17.55 12.30
N GLN A 275 5.04 -17.92 12.69
CA GLN A 275 4.67 -18.11 14.09
C GLN A 275 5.48 -19.24 14.75
N VAL A 276 5.70 -20.36 14.05
CA VAL A 276 6.60 -21.43 14.52
C VAL A 276 8.05 -20.94 14.65
N LEU A 277 8.53 -20.16 13.68
CA LEU A 277 9.89 -19.61 13.70
C LEU A 277 10.10 -18.63 14.86
N LEU A 278 9.11 -17.80 15.19
CA LEU A 278 9.19 -16.91 16.35
C LEU A 278 9.28 -17.71 17.67
N VAL A 279 8.48 -18.76 17.82
CA VAL A 279 8.58 -19.65 18.99
C VAL A 279 9.93 -20.36 19.02
N ALA A 280 10.44 -20.78 17.86
CA ALA A 280 11.76 -21.38 17.75
C ALA A 280 12.87 -20.41 18.21
N GLN A 281 12.76 -19.12 17.89
CA GLN A 281 13.68 -18.07 18.32
C GLN A 281 13.73 -17.95 19.86
N GLU A 282 12.57 -18.03 20.52
CA GLU A 282 12.49 -17.94 21.99
C GLU A 282 13.08 -19.17 22.69
N THR A 283 13.14 -20.32 22.01
CA THR A 283 13.77 -21.52 22.55
C THR A 283 15.29 -21.46 22.41
N LYS A 284 16.01 -21.57 23.54
CA LYS A 284 17.49 -21.57 23.60
C LYS A 284 18.20 -22.67 22.78
N THR A 285 17.43 -23.58 22.19
CA THR A 285 17.93 -24.76 21.47
C THR A 285 18.13 -24.55 19.97
N CYS A 286 17.69 -23.40 19.41
CA CYS A 286 17.74 -23.15 17.97
C CYS A 286 18.70 -21.98 17.61
N PRO A 287 19.67 -22.16 16.69
CA PRO A 287 20.59 -21.10 16.26
C PRO A 287 19.93 -20.09 15.28
N LEU A 288 18.68 -19.70 15.54
CA LEU A 288 17.87 -18.88 14.63
C LEU A 288 18.09 -17.36 14.84
N ASN A 289 18.69 -16.95 15.96
CA ASN A 289 18.78 -15.53 16.34
C ASN A 289 19.50 -14.65 15.32
N LEU A 290 20.65 -15.09 14.81
CA LEU A 290 21.43 -14.30 13.84
C LEU A 290 20.66 -14.11 12.52
N LEU A 291 20.01 -15.16 12.04
CA LEU A 291 19.19 -15.10 10.83
C LEU A 291 17.96 -14.21 11.03
N MET A 292 17.32 -14.26 12.20
CA MET A 292 16.18 -13.40 12.51
C MET A 292 16.56 -11.92 12.62
N GLU A 293 17.76 -11.61 13.12
CA GLU A 293 18.28 -10.24 13.10
C GLU A 293 18.49 -9.72 11.67
N GLU A 294 18.94 -10.59 10.76
CA GLU A 294 19.09 -10.26 9.35
C GLU A 294 17.72 -10.04 8.68
N ILE A 295 16.77 -10.97 8.86
CA ILE A 295 15.42 -10.86 8.29
C ILE A 295 14.70 -9.61 8.80
N ARG A 296 14.89 -9.22 10.07
CA ARG A 296 14.28 -8.01 10.64
C ARG A 296 14.81 -6.70 10.04
N ARG A 297 15.96 -6.72 9.36
CA ARG A 297 16.49 -5.54 8.65
C ARG A 297 15.80 -5.31 7.29
N GLU A 298 15.03 -6.28 6.80
CA GLU A 298 14.27 -6.14 5.56
C GLU A 298 13.17 -5.06 5.71
N PRO A 299 12.92 -4.26 4.67
CA PRO A 299 11.88 -3.24 4.70
C PRO A 299 10.51 -3.89 4.90
N GLY A 300 9.75 -3.40 5.88
CA GLY A 300 8.42 -3.92 6.23
C GLY A 300 8.43 -5.10 7.22
N ALA A 301 9.59 -5.65 7.57
CA ALA A 301 9.69 -6.83 8.42
C ALA A 301 9.17 -6.56 9.84
N ASP A 302 9.39 -5.37 10.39
CA ASP A 302 8.90 -5.01 11.73
C ASP A 302 7.36 -4.96 11.80
N ALA A 303 6.70 -4.44 10.77
CA ALA A 303 5.24 -4.45 10.69
C ALA A 303 4.72 -5.88 10.57
N PHE A 304 5.34 -6.68 9.70
CA PHE A 304 5.01 -8.09 9.51
C PHE A 304 5.17 -8.89 10.80
N PHE A 305 6.33 -8.85 11.47
CA PHE A 305 6.57 -9.62 12.70
C PHE A 305 5.69 -9.19 13.87
N ARG A 306 5.25 -7.92 13.92
CA ARG A 306 4.23 -7.49 14.89
C ARG A 306 2.90 -8.22 14.64
N ALA A 307 2.46 -8.31 13.38
CA ALA A 307 1.24 -9.02 13.01
C ALA A 307 1.33 -10.53 13.30
N VAL A 308 2.48 -11.16 13.00
CA VAL A 308 2.73 -12.59 13.27
C VAL A 308 2.72 -12.88 14.78
N ALA A 309 3.33 -12.00 15.60
CA ALA A 309 3.50 -12.24 17.03
C ALA A 309 2.22 -12.07 17.86
N ASN A 310 1.29 -11.21 17.42
CA ASN A 310 0.04 -10.97 18.14
C ASN A 310 -1.14 -11.00 17.16
N PRO A 311 -1.73 -12.19 16.90
CA PRO A 311 -2.83 -12.35 15.96
C PRO A 311 -4.08 -11.57 16.38
N GLU A 312 -4.30 -11.37 17.68
CA GLU A 312 -5.40 -10.52 18.18
C GLU A 312 -5.21 -9.05 17.79
N SER A 313 -3.97 -8.55 17.85
CA SER A 313 -3.65 -7.21 17.33
C SER A 313 -3.79 -7.13 15.82
N ALA A 314 -3.44 -8.19 15.07
CA ALA A 314 -3.59 -8.24 13.63
C ALA A 314 -5.07 -8.20 13.20
N ALA A 315 -5.94 -8.94 13.90
CA ALA A 315 -7.38 -8.87 13.66
C ALA A 315 -7.94 -7.49 13.96
N LEU A 316 -7.57 -6.88 15.09
CA LEU A 316 -8.00 -5.53 15.44
C LEU A 316 -7.45 -4.46 14.48
N GLU A 317 -6.26 -4.66 13.94
CA GLU A 317 -5.68 -3.79 12.90
C GLU A 317 -6.46 -3.90 11.59
N ALA A 318 -6.82 -5.12 11.16
CA ALA A 318 -7.69 -5.33 10.01
C ALA A 318 -9.08 -4.67 10.21
N ILE A 319 -9.66 -4.86 11.40
CA ILE A 319 -10.93 -4.22 11.78
C ILE A 319 -10.80 -2.69 11.74
N LEU A 320 -9.69 -2.12 12.21
CA LEU A 320 -9.43 -0.68 12.17
C LEU A 320 -9.28 -0.13 10.74
N ARG A 321 -8.58 -0.86 9.88
CA ARG A 321 -8.39 -0.51 8.47
C ARG A 321 -9.75 -0.38 7.76
N HIS A 322 -10.68 -1.25 8.10
CA HIS A 322 -12.05 -1.26 7.56
C HIS A 322 -13.09 -0.58 8.44
N ARG A 323 -12.69 0.24 9.43
CA ARG A 323 -13.60 0.81 10.45
C ARG A 323 -14.84 1.49 9.88
N ARG A 324 -14.73 2.20 8.74
CA ARG A 324 -15.86 2.91 8.12
C ARG A 324 -16.90 1.92 7.60
N LEU A 325 -16.45 0.94 6.81
CA LEU A 325 -17.31 -0.12 6.28
C LEU A 325 -17.96 -0.93 7.40
N ILE A 326 -17.21 -1.25 8.45
CA ILE A 326 -17.73 -1.98 9.61
C ILE A 326 -18.80 -1.16 10.35
N LEU A 327 -18.54 0.12 10.62
CA LEU A 327 -19.52 1.00 11.28
C LEU A 327 -20.79 1.17 10.46
N GLU A 328 -20.68 1.32 9.13
CA GLU A 328 -21.81 1.38 8.21
C GLU A 328 -22.61 0.07 8.20
N ALA A 329 -21.93 -1.07 8.11
CA ALA A 329 -22.55 -2.39 8.12
C ALA A 329 -23.30 -2.66 9.43
N ILE A 330 -22.74 -2.25 10.57
CA ILE A 330 -23.40 -2.39 11.88
C ILE A 330 -24.61 -1.45 11.98
N GLN A 331 -24.49 -0.19 11.54
CA GLN A 331 -25.60 0.77 11.55
C GLN A 331 -26.78 0.28 10.70
N GLN A 332 -26.51 -0.23 9.50
CA GLN A 332 -27.54 -0.79 8.63
C GLN A 332 -28.05 -2.16 9.14
N GLY A 333 -27.17 -2.98 9.72
CA GLY A 333 -27.49 -4.28 10.29
C GLY A 333 -28.40 -4.20 11.51
N THR A 334 -28.24 -3.20 12.38
CA THR A 334 -29.13 -2.97 13.54
C THR A 334 -30.58 -2.64 13.15
N GLY A 335 -30.85 -2.26 11.89
CA GLY A 335 -32.20 -2.06 11.37
C GLY A 335 -32.85 -3.31 10.75
N VAL A 336 -32.06 -4.35 10.47
CA VAL A 336 -32.51 -5.57 9.78
C VAL A 336 -32.61 -6.70 10.81
N LYS A 337 -33.85 -7.06 11.18
CA LYS A 337 -34.22 -8.16 12.10
C LYS A 337 -33.28 -9.37 11.94
N GLY A 338 -32.33 -9.56 12.86
CA GLY A 338 -31.36 -10.65 12.74
C GLY A 338 -30.35 -10.80 13.88
N LEU A 339 -30.07 -9.75 14.66
CA LEU A 339 -29.14 -9.81 15.79
C LEU A 339 -29.85 -10.21 17.09
N THR A 340 -29.15 -10.96 17.93
CA THR A 340 -29.53 -11.24 19.32
C THR A 340 -29.21 -10.06 20.23
N VAL A 341 -29.79 -10.02 21.44
CA VAL A 341 -29.52 -8.96 22.43
C VAL A 341 -28.02 -8.87 22.79
N GLU A 342 -27.34 -10.01 22.83
CA GLU A 342 -25.88 -10.07 23.09
C GLU A 342 -25.08 -9.47 21.92
N GLU A 343 -25.47 -9.77 20.68
CA GLU A 343 -24.84 -9.20 19.48
C GLU A 343 -25.11 -7.69 19.32
N GLU A 344 -26.28 -7.20 19.74
CA GLU A 344 -26.59 -5.77 19.78
C GLU A 344 -25.71 -5.03 20.80
N LEU A 345 -25.53 -5.60 22.00
CA LEU A 345 -24.62 -5.04 23.00
C LEU A 345 -23.17 -5.03 22.52
N LEU A 346 -22.75 -6.10 21.85
CA LEU A 346 -21.42 -6.21 21.26
C LEU A 346 -21.23 -5.21 20.10
N ALA A 347 -22.27 -4.99 19.29
CA ALA A 347 -22.27 -4.00 18.22
C ALA A 347 -22.11 -2.57 18.75
N GLU A 348 -22.78 -2.22 19.85
CA GLU A 348 -22.60 -0.92 20.50
C GLU A 348 -21.20 -0.79 21.12
N ALA A 349 -20.70 -1.84 21.79
CA ALA A 349 -19.33 -1.85 22.29
C ALA A 349 -18.31 -1.67 21.16
N LEU A 350 -18.51 -2.33 20.01
CA LEU A 350 -17.65 -2.19 18.85
C LEU A 350 -17.71 -0.79 18.23
N LYS A 351 -18.88 -0.16 18.19
CA LYS A 351 -19.01 1.26 17.79
C LYS A 351 -18.19 2.16 18.69
N GLU A 352 -18.25 1.98 20.00
CA GLU A 352 -17.46 2.77 20.96
C GLU A 352 -15.96 2.53 20.80
N ILE A 353 -15.54 1.28 20.62
CA ILE A 353 -14.14 0.90 20.37
C ILE A 353 -13.61 1.61 19.11
N LEU A 354 -14.38 1.57 18.01
CA LEU A 354 -14.01 2.13 16.71
C LEU A 354 -14.23 3.65 16.59
N SER A 355 -14.96 4.26 17.51
CA SER A 355 -15.21 5.72 17.56
C SER A 355 -13.98 6.47 18.08
N ILE A 356 -12.89 6.42 17.33
CA ILE A 356 -11.67 7.20 17.59
C ILE A 356 -11.67 8.43 16.69
N SER A 357 -11.46 9.62 17.27
CA SER A 357 -11.27 10.86 16.53
C SER A 357 -10.09 10.72 15.54
N SER A 358 -10.35 11.01 14.28
CA SER A 358 -9.40 10.78 13.18
C SER A 358 -8.34 11.87 13.04
N GLU A 359 -8.33 12.89 13.89
CA GLU A 359 -7.69 14.17 13.51
C GLU A 359 -6.17 14.26 13.76
N THR A 360 -5.51 13.40 14.53
CA THR A 360 -4.05 13.54 14.78
C THR A 360 -3.27 12.28 15.21
N ALA A 361 -3.85 11.08 15.22
CA ALA A 361 -3.18 9.89 15.77
C ALA A 361 -2.55 9.03 14.66
N SER A 362 -1.28 8.61 14.84
CA SER A 362 -0.66 7.61 13.96
C SER A 362 -1.44 6.27 13.97
N PRO A 363 -1.29 5.42 12.95
CA PRO A 363 -1.91 4.09 12.93
C PRO A 363 -1.61 3.27 14.18
N GLU A 364 -0.38 3.31 14.68
CA GLU A 364 0.02 2.65 15.93
C GLU A 364 -0.69 3.24 17.17
N ALA A 365 -0.87 4.56 17.22
CA ALA A 365 -1.56 5.20 18.32
C ALA A 365 -3.05 4.82 18.32
N SER A 366 -3.67 4.74 17.13
CA SER A 366 -5.05 4.31 16.96
C SER A 366 -5.25 2.84 17.37
N LEU A 367 -4.32 1.96 16.98
CA LEU A 367 -4.34 0.55 17.38
C LEU A 367 -4.19 0.37 18.89
N LYS A 368 -3.29 1.11 19.54
CA LYS A 368 -3.13 1.08 21.01
C LYS A 368 -4.40 1.50 21.74
N VAL A 369 -5.09 2.52 21.24
CA VAL A 369 -6.37 2.99 21.82
C VAL A 369 -7.48 1.95 21.64
N VAL A 370 -7.54 1.30 20.48
CA VAL A 370 -8.51 0.21 20.26
C VAL A 370 -8.22 -0.98 21.14
N LEU A 371 -6.95 -1.39 21.26
CA LEU A 371 -6.56 -2.48 22.15
C LEU A 371 -6.90 -2.17 23.61
N SER A 372 -6.65 -0.95 24.09
CA SER A 372 -7.00 -0.57 25.46
C SER A 372 -8.51 -0.58 25.68
N ARG A 373 -9.30 -0.04 24.73
CA ARG A 373 -10.77 -0.03 24.82
C ARG A 373 -11.38 -1.42 24.71
N ALA A 374 -10.88 -2.27 23.82
CA ALA A 374 -11.32 -3.65 23.68
C ALA A 374 -11.07 -4.42 24.98
N MET A 375 -9.91 -4.22 25.61
CA MET A 375 -9.59 -4.79 26.91
C MET A 375 -10.47 -4.24 28.04
N GLU A 376 -10.72 -2.93 28.10
CA GLU A 376 -11.64 -2.29 29.06
C GLU A 376 -13.07 -2.83 28.95
N LYS A 377 -13.53 -3.07 27.71
CA LYS A 377 -14.86 -3.61 27.42
C LYS A 377 -14.91 -5.14 27.47
N SER A 378 -13.77 -5.79 27.69
CA SER A 378 -13.63 -7.26 27.68
C SER A 378 -14.15 -7.89 26.37
N VAL A 379 -13.93 -7.23 25.24
CA VAL A 379 -14.33 -7.69 23.91
C VAL A 379 -13.11 -8.26 23.19
N SER A 380 -13.17 -9.54 22.83
CA SER A 380 -12.15 -10.25 22.07
C SER A 380 -12.30 -10.07 20.55
N ALA A 381 -11.22 -10.25 19.81
CA ALA A 381 -11.26 -10.27 18.35
C ALA A 381 -12.19 -11.39 17.80
N ILE A 382 -12.30 -12.52 18.52
CA ILE A 382 -13.19 -13.63 18.15
C ILE A 382 -14.66 -13.22 18.25
N GLU A 383 -15.06 -12.55 19.33
CA GLU A 383 -16.43 -12.07 19.48
C GLU A 383 -16.78 -11.08 18.38
N ILE A 384 -15.86 -10.17 18.04
CA ILE A 384 -16.03 -9.25 16.91
C ILE A 384 -16.17 -10.01 15.60
N CYS A 385 -15.35 -11.04 15.35
CA CYS A 385 -15.45 -11.87 14.15
C CYS A 385 -16.80 -12.61 14.06
N HIS A 386 -17.36 -13.04 15.19
CA HIS A 386 -18.68 -13.67 15.25
C HIS A 386 -19.77 -12.69 14.80
N LEU A 387 -19.75 -11.48 15.36
CA LEU A 387 -20.66 -10.42 14.96
C LEU A 387 -20.55 -10.10 13.47
N LEU A 388 -19.32 -9.95 12.96
CA LEU A 388 -19.08 -9.65 11.54
C LEU A 388 -19.56 -10.77 10.61
N CYS A 389 -19.44 -12.04 11.01
CA CYS A 389 -20.03 -13.16 10.27
C CYS A 389 -21.56 -13.09 10.22
N THR A 390 -22.21 -12.66 11.32
CA THR A 390 -23.67 -12.47 11.34
C THR A 390 -24.07 -11.30 10.46
N VAL A 391 -23.39 -10.15 10.58
CA VAL A 391 -23.69 -8.92 9.82
C VAL A 391 -23.42 -9.10 8.32
N HIS A 392 -22.35 -9.80 7.94
CA HIS A 392 -21.99 -10.06 6.54
C HIS A 392 -23.11 -10.76 5.75
N ARG A 393 -23.92 -11.60 6.40
CA ARG A 393 -25.08 -12.25 5.76
C ARG A 393 -26.11 -11.25 5.23
N SER A 394 -26.21 -10.09 5.89
CA SER A 394 -27.12 -9.01 5.54
C SER A 394 -26.41 -7.88 4.79
N PHE A 395 -25.07 -7.84 4.81
CA PHE A 395 -24.26 -6.79 4.22
C PHE A 395 -23.04 -7.39 3.48
N PRO A 396 -23.21 -7.82 2.22
CA PRO A 396 -22.16 -8.47 1.44
C PRO A 396 -20.91 -7.60 1.21
N ASP A 397 -21.03 -6.27 1.28
CA ASP A 397 -19.89 -5.35 1.08
C ASP A 397 -18.82 -5.47 2.18
N LEU A 398 -19.10 -6.22 3.27
CA LEU A 398 -18.08 -6.62 4.25
C LEU A 398 -17.10 -7.68 3.72
N GLN A 399 -17.29 -8.22 2.52
CA GLN A 399 -16.45 -9.28 1.95
C GLN A 399 -14.93 -9.02 2.02
N PRO A 400 -14.41 -7.80 1.77
CA PRO A 400 -12.98 -7.52 1.94
C PRO A 400 -12.49 -7.73 3.38
N VAL A 401 -13.31 -7.34 4.37
CA VAL A 401 -13.03 -7.54 5.80
C VAL A 401 -12.98 -9.04 6.13
N MET A 402 -13.93 -9.80 5.58
CA MET A 402 -14.01 -11.24 5.81
C MET A 402 -12.79 -11.97 5.25
N HIS A 403 -12.34 -11.60 4.06
CA HIS A 403 -11.11 -12.14 3.50
C HIS A 403 -9.91 -11.80 4.39
N GLU A 404 -9.74 -10.55 4.79
CA GLU A 404 -8.58 -10.16 5.60
C GLU A 404 -8.53 -10.87 6.96
N LEU A 405 -9.69 -11.01 7.63
CA LEU A 405 -9.80 -11.79 8.87
C LEU A 405 -9.59 -13.29 8.67
N ALA A 406 -9.91 -13.82 7.48
CA ALA A 406 -9.59 -15.21 7.12
C ALA A 406 -8.07 -15.39 6.92
N HIS A 407 -7.39 -14.45 6.26
CA HIS A 407 -5.93 -14.46 6.15
C HIS A 407 -5.24 -14.33 7.51
N ALA A 408 -5.84 -13.58 8.45
CA ALA A 408 -5.39 -13.51 9.84
C ALA A 408 -5.71 -14.78 10.66
N GLY A 409 -6.37 -15.79 10.07
CA GLY A 409 -6.69 -17.08 10.70
C GLY A 409 -7.96 -17.10 11.55
N PHE A 410 -8.68 -15.99 11.67
CA PHE A 410 -9.88 -15.88 12.51
C PHE A 410 -11.12 -16.46 11.84
N LEU A 411 -11.17 -16.49 10.51
CA LEU A 411 -12.31 -16.96 9.73
C LEU A 411 -11.93 -18.09 8.79
N THR A 412 -12.89 -18.96 8.53
CA THR A 412 -12.82 -20.00 7.49
C THR A 412 -14.03 -19.92 6.58
N GLN A 413 -13.83 -20.19 5.30
CA GLN A 413 -14.92 -20.24 4.32
C GLN A 413 -15.60 -21.61 4.39
N GLU A 414 -16.92 -21.63 4.53
CA GLU A 414 -17.68 -22.89 4.52
C GLU A 414 -17.74 -23.48 3.11
N SER A 415 -17.40 -24.77 2.98
CA SER A 415 -17.48 -25.51 1.71
C SER A 415 -18.94 -25.91 1.43
N GLY A 416 -19.66 -25.05 0.69
CA GLY A 416 -21.01 -25.39 0.24
C GLY A 416 -21.93 -24.19 -0.02
N GLY A 417 -21.62 -23.38 -1.04
CA GLY A 417 -22.57 -22.48 -1.70
C GLY A 417 -22.94 -21.19 -0.95
N ARG A 418 -22.56 -20.06 -1.56
CA ARG A 418 -22.67 -18.66 -1.12
C ARG A 418 -21.77 -18.32 0.07
N GLU A 419 -20.70 -17.55 -0.23
CA GLU A 419 -19.78 -16.80 0.65
C GLU A 419 -20.17 -16.77 2.14
N ARG A 420 -20.11 -17.92 2.82
CA ARG A 420 -20.48 -18.02 4.22
C ARG A 420 -19.20 -18.25 5.01
N TRP A 421 -18.97 -17.32 5.91
CA TRP A 421 -17.81 -17.31 6.79
C TRP A 421 -18.18 -17.85 8.16
N LYS A 422 -17.26 -18.58 8.77
CA LYS A 422 -17.38 -19.11 10.12
C LYS A 422 -16.13 -18.79 10.93
N VAL A 423 -16.34 -18.39 12.18
CA VAL A 423 -15.25 -18.13 13.12
C VAL A 423 -14.54 -19.42 13.52
N SER A 424 -13.22 -19.37 13.52
CA SER A 424 -12.32 -20.46 13.92
C SER A 424 -12.29 -20.61 15.45
N THR A 425 -13.34 -21.18 16.04
CA THR A 425 -13.48 -21.29 17.51
C THR A 425 -12.53 -22.28 18.22
N LYS A 426 -11.62 -22.94 17.49
CA LYS A 426 -10.66 -23.90 18.06
C LYS A 426 -9.27 -23.30 18.33
N CYS A 427 -9.06 -22.03 18.02
CA CYS A 427 -7.75 -21.41 18.07
C CYS A 427 -7.63 -20.51 19.30
N HIS A 428 -7.28 -21.09 20.46
CA HIS A 428 -6.53 -20.44 21.53
C HIS A 428 -5.78 -21.49 22.36
#